data_AF-A0AAU1ZAJ9-F1
#
_entry.id   AF-A0AAU1ZAJ9-F1
#
_cell.length_a   1.000
_cell.length_b   1.000
_cell.length_c   1.000
_cell.angle_alpha   90.00
_cell.angle_beta   90.00
_cell.angle_gamma   90.00
#
_symmetry.space_group_name_H-M   'P 1'
#
loop_
_entity.id
_entity.type
_entity.pdbx_description
1 polymer ?
#
loop_
_entity_poly.entity_id
_entity_poly.type
_entity_poly.pdbx_seq_one_letter_code
_entity_poly.pdbx_strand_id
1 'polypeptide(L)'
;MPARRFSDFDGEIKRARDLVGIGQSLSSITNGLVGGEDHFRSALVHAVAALDSYIHGVVLDRAVDILMGRLNVAASSKVGLSFAAIGKIMTAGPPGSAAVEMSARSYVAERLGLETYQRPDDIGAALSMVGVPKIWSTAFPVDAHPRKTALGVIVSRRNRIVHQCDLDPLPGGTTTPITSSDALDAISVIEGIVKELDAHC
;
A
#
# COMPACT_ATOMS: atom_id res chain seq x y z
N MET A 1 -10.09 2.73 13.50
CA MET A 1 -10.34 3.92 12.66
C MET A 1 -10.28 3.56 11.16
N PRO A 2 -11.07 2.59 10.65
CA PRO A 2 -10.95 2.12 9.25
C PRO A 2 -11.38 3.19 8.24
N ALA A 3 -12.52 3.85 8.50
CA ALA A 3 -13.12 4.86 7.62
C ALA A 3 -12.18 6.03 7.26
N ARG A 4 -11.26 6.41 8.16
CA ARG A 4 -10.29 7.49 7.87
C ARG A 4 -9.21 7.02 6.90
N ARG A 5 -8.68 5.81 7.08
CA ARG A 5 -7.62 5.25 6.21
C ARG A 5 -8.11 5.07 4.79
N PHE A 6 -9.34 4.57 4.65
CA PHE A 6 -9.99 4.45 3.35
C PHE A 6 -10.24 5.81 2.69
N SER A 7 -10.70 6.82 3.45
CA SER A 7 -10.89 8.17 2.92
C SER A 7 -9.58 8.82 2.46
N ASP A 8 -8.47 8.61 3.18
CA ASP A 8 -7.15 9.12 2.78
C ASP A 8 -6.69 8.43 1.48
N PHE A 9 -6.88 7.11 1.39
CA PHE A 9 -6.61 6.31 0.19
C PHE A 9 -7.42 6.79 -1.03
N ASP A 10 -8.73 7.01 -0.89
CA ASP A 10 -9.59 7.52 -1.96
C ASP A 10 -9.07 8.85 -2.51
N GLY A 11 -8.57 9.73 -1.63
CA GLY A 11 -7.92 10.97 -2.01
C GLY A 11 -6.66 10.75 -2.84
N GLU A 12 -5.78 9.84 -2.45
CA GLU A 12 -4.54 9.51 -3.20
C GLU A 12 -4.86 8.83 -4.55
N ILE A 13 -5.85 7.94 -4.61
CA ILE A 13 -6.30 7.31 -5.85
C ILE A 13 -6.88 8.33 -6.82
N LYS A 14 -7.65 9.32 -6.32
CA LYS A 14 -8.12 10.43 -7.15
C LYS A 14 -6.95 11.22 -7.73
N ARG A 15 -5.92 11.55 -6.93
CA ARG A 15 -4.71 12.21 -7.43
C ARG A 15 -3.97 11.37 -8.48
N ALA A 16 -3.94 10.05 -8.34
CA ALA A 16 -3.38 9.17 -9.38
C ALA A 16 -4.13 9.32 -10.71
N ARG A 17 -5.47 9.42 -10.68
CA ARG A 17 -6.29 9.68 -11.88
C ARG A 17 -6.05 11.09 -12.44
N ASP A 18 -5.88 12.09 -11.58
CA ASP A 18 -5.58 13.45 -12.00
C ASP A 18 -4.24 13.50 -12.77
N LEU A 19 -3.22 12.74 -12.34
CA LEU A 19 -1.96 12.61 -13.09
C LEU A 19 -2.18 12.04 -14.50
N VAL A 20 -3.07 11.05 -14.66
CA VAL A 20 -3.44 10.55 -16.00
C VAL A 20 -4.11 11.65 -16.83
N GLY A 21 -5.05 12.40 -16.24
CA GLY A 21 -5.73 13.51 -16.90
C GLY A 21 -4.78 14.62 -17.36
N ILE A 22 -3.75 14.92 -16.57
CA ILE A 22 -2.68 15.86 -16.94
C ILE A 22 -1.89 15.33 -18.14
N GLY A 23 -1.51 14.04 -18.13
CA GLY A 23 -0.80 13.41 -19.24
C GLY A 23 -1.60 13.43 -20.56
N GLN A 24 -2.91 13.16 -20.49
CA GLN A 24 -3.82 13.26 -21.63
C GLN A 24 -3.94 14.69 -22.14
N SER A 25 -4.08 15.67 -21.24
CA SER A 25 -4.20 17.09 -21.58
C SER A 25 -2.92 17.61 -22.25
N LEU A 26 -1.74 17.24 -21.72
CA LEU A 26 -0.45 17.62 -22.28
C LEU A 26 -0.28 17.09 -23.71
N SER A 27 -0.61 15.81 -23.93
CA SER A 27 -0.57 15.20 -25.26
C SER A 27 -1.53 15.90 -26.23
N SER A 28 -2.74 16.24 -25.77
CA SER A 28 -3.71 16.96 -26.59
C SER A 28 -3.26 18.38 -26.95
N ILE A 29 -2.78 19.18 -25.99
CA ILE A 29 -2.36 20.58 -26.22
C ILE A 29 -1.14 20.66 -27.15
N THR A 30 -0.28 19.65 -27.11
CA THR A 30 0.95 19.61 -27.93
C THR A 30 0.76 18.85 -29.24
N ASN A 31 -0.46 18.42 -29.58
CA ASN A 31 -0.75 17.58 -30.75
C ASN A 31 0.16 16.33 -30.82
N GLY A 32 0.45 15.73 -29.67
CA GLY A 32 1.31 14.56 -29.54
C GLY A 32 2.82 14.82 -29.62
N LEU A 33 3.27 16.09 -29.72
CA LEU A 33 4.70 16.42 -29.69
C LEU A 33 5.35 16.14 -28.33
N VAL A 34 4.60 16.30 -27.25
CA VAL A 34 5.01 15.92 -25.90
C VAL A 34 4.09 14.80 -25.43
N GLY A 35 4.68 13.62 -25.25
CA GLY A 35 3.96 12.44 -24.79
C GLY A 35 3.56 12.52 -23.32
N GLY A 36 2.45 11.86 -22.98
CA GLY A 36 1.90 11.81 -21.61
C GLY A 36 2.45 10.65 -20.77
N GLU A 37 3.37 9.85 -21.30
CA GLU A 37 3.75 8.55 -20.75
C GLU A 37 4.38 8.66 -19.36
N ASP A 38 5.17 9.69 -19.11
CA ASP A 38 5.79 9.90 -17.80
C ASP A 38 4.76 10.27 -16.72
N HIS A 39 3.67 10.93 -17.10
CA HIS A 39 2.54 11.15 -16.20
C HIS A 39 1.78 9.85 -15.93
N PHE A 40 1.64 8.98 -16.93
CA PHE A 40 1.02 7.65 -16.75
C PHE A 40 1.88 6.74 -15.86
N ARG A 41 3.21 6.77 -16.01
CA ARG A 41 4.15 6.07 -15.10
C ARG A 41 4.05 6.61 -13.68
N SER A 42 4.02 7.93 -13.54
CA SER A 42 3.88 8.59 -12.23
C SER A 42 2.55 8.25 -11.57
N ALA A 43 1.45 8.18 -12.33
CA ALA A 43 0.14 7.77 -11.84
C ALA A 43 0.17 6.34 -11.29
N LEU A 44 0.79 5.40 -12.01
CA LEU A 44 0.93 4.01 -11.56
C LEU A 44 1.77 3.93 -10.27
N VAL A 45 2.91 4.64 -10.22
CA VAL A 45 3.75 4.72 -9.02
C VAL A 45 2.96 5.26 -7.83
N HIS A 46 2.20 6.34 -8.03
CA HIS A 46 1.40 6.98 -6.99
C HIS A 46 0.28 6.07 -6.48
N ALA A 47 -0.43 5.35 -7.36
CA ALA A 47 -1.47 4.41 -6.97
C ALA A 47 -0.92 3.25 -6.11
N VAL A 48 0.26 2.72 -6.45
CA VAL A 48 0.91 1.68 -5.63
C VAL A 48 1.40 2.24 -4.29
N ALA A 49 1.85 3.50 -4.24
CA ALA A 49 2.20 4.16 -2.99
C ALA A 49 0.97 4.40 -2.09
N ALA A 50 -0.19 4.72 -2.69
CA ALA A 50 -1.45 4.85 -1.96
C ALA A 50 -1.86 3.53 -1.30
N LEU A 51 -1.77 2.41 -2.03
CA LEU A 51 -1.99 1.06 -1.48
C LEU A 51 -1.04 0.76 -0.31
N ASP A 52 0.26 1.00 -0.50
CA ASP A 52 1.28 0.75 0.53
C ASP A 52 0.99 1.55 1.81
N SER A 53 0.68 2.83 1.67
CA SER A 53 0.34 3.73 2.77
C SER A 53 -0.92 3.29 3.51
N TYR A 54 -1.94 2.85 2.77
CA TYR A 54 -3.18 2.30 3.34
C TYR A 54 -2.89 1.07 4.21
N ILE A 55 -2.14 0.09 3.69
CA ILE A 55 -1.82 -1.14 4.43
C ILE A 55 -0.95 -0.83 5.65
N HIS A 56 0.05 0.06 5.53
CA HIS A 56 0.82 0.56 6.67
C HIS A 56 -0.08 1.16 7.75
N GLY A 57 -1.06 1.97 7.35
CA GLY A 57 -2.03 2.59 8.24
C GLY A 57 -2.85 1.56 9.02
N VAL A 58 -3.39 0.55 8.33
CA VAL A 58 -4.17 -0.54 8.94
C VAL A 58 -3.32 -1.35 9.91
N VAL A 59 -2.12 -1.78 9.47
CA VAL A 59 -1.21 -2.59 10.28
C VAL A 59 -0.77 -1.82 11.53
N LEU A 60 -0.44 -0.53 11.39
CA LEU A 60 -0.08 0.32 12.52
C LEU A 60 -1.21 0.44 13.54
N ASP A 61 -2.43 0.73 13.08
CA ASP A 61 -3.59 0.91 13.96
C ASP A 61 -3.87 -0.37 14.76
N ARG A 62 -3.90 -1.53 14.07
CA ARG A 62 -4.15 -2.83 14.72
C ARG A 62 -3.00 -3.28 15.62
N ALA A 63 -1.75 -3.03 15.22
CA ALA A 63 -0.58 -3.35 16.06
C ALA A 63 -0.58 -2.55 17.36
N VAL A 64 -0.94 -1.27 17.32
CA VAL A 64 -1.10 -0.45 18.53
C VAL A 64 -2.25 -0.99 19.39
N ASP A 65 -3.39 -1.37 18.79
CA ASP A 65 -4.51 -1.96 19.53
C ASP A 65 -4.14 -3.28 20.22
N ILE A 66 -3.29 -4.11 19.59
CA ILE A 66 -2.74 -5.33 20.21
C ILE A 66 -1.87 -4.96 21.42
N LEU A 67 -0.94 -4.00 21.26
CA LEU A 67 -0.05 -3.58 22.34
C LEU A 67 -0.80 -2.95 23.52
N MET A 68 -1.89 -2.23 23.24
CA MET A 68 -2.74 -1.63 24.28
C MET A 68 -3.74 -2.63 24.89
N GLY A 69 -3.76 -3.89 24.43
CA GLY A 69 -4.71 -4.90 24.90
C GLY A 69 -6.15 -4.68 24.47
N ARG A 70 -6.39 -3.78 23.49
CA ARG A 70 -7.70 -3.51 22.90
C ARG A 70 -8.10 -4.59 21.88
N LEU A 71 -7.12 -5.23 21.26
CA LEU A 71 -7.32 -6.31 20.29
C LEU A 71 -6.59 -7.58 20.74
N ASN A 72 -7.35 -8.64 21.01
CA ASN A 72 -6.81 -9.95 21.33
C ASN A 72 -6.59 -10.76 20.05
N VAL A 73 -5.34 -11.11 19.78
CA VAL A 73 -4.94 -11.94 18.64
C VAL A 73 -4.36 -13.26 19.13
N ALA A 74 -4.34 -14.27 18.26
CA ALA A 74 -3.67 -15.53 18.57
C ALA A 74 -2.20 -15.29 18.96
N ALA A 75 -1.66 -16.11 19.87
CA ALA A 75 -0.32 -15.96 20.44
C ALA A 75 0.83 -15.92 19.41
N SER A 76 0.57 -16.27 18.14
CA SER A 76 1.53 -16.22 17.05
C SER A 76 1.66 -14.85 16.36
N SER A 77 0.99 -13.79 16.83
CA SER A 77 1.16 -12.44 16.28
C SER A 77 2.59 -11.92 16.54
N LYS A 78 3.25 -11.36 15.53
CA LYS A 78 4.69 -11.00 15.58
C LYS A 78 4.94 -9.57 15.10
N VAL A 79 4.36 -8.56 15.76
CA VAL A 79 4.62 -7.13 15.44
C VAL A 79 6.12 -6.79 15.43
N GLY A 80 6.93 -7.52 16.21
CA GLY A 80 8.39 -7.55 16.02
C GLY A 80 9.11 -6.30 16.52
N LEU A 81 8.80 -5.85 17.73
CA LEU A 81 9.51 -4.76 18.42
C LEU A 81 10.73 -5.26 19.18
N SER A 82 11.77 -4.41 19.28
CA SER A 82 12.93 -4.69 20.12
C SER A 82 12.58 -4.55 21.61
N PHE A 83 13.29 -5.28 22.48
CA PHE A 83 13.11 -5.14 23.94
C PHE A 83 13.36 -3.72 24.44
N ALA A 84 14.28 -2.98 23.81
CA ALA A 84 14.55 -1.59 24.13
C ALA A 84 13.33 -0.69 23.81
N ALA A 85 12.67 -0.91 22.67
CA ALA A 85 11.44 -0.19 22.31
C ALA A 85 10.32 -0.52 23.31
N ILE A 86 10.14 -1.80 23.66
CA ILE A 86 9.14 -2.23 24.66
C ILE A 86 9.39 -1.55 26.01
N GLY A 87 10.64 -1.53 26.49
CA GLY A 87 10.99 -0.87 27.75
C GLY A 87 10.67 0.63 27.75
N LYS A 88 10.89 1.33 26.63
CA LYS A 88 10.54 2.75 26.48
C LYS A 88 9.03 2.98 26.41
N ILE A 89 8.26 2.05 25.82
CA ILE A 89 6.80 2.11 25.79
C ILE A 89 6.24 1.93 27.20
N MET A 90 6.73 0.93 27.94
CA MET A 90 6.25 0.62 29.30
C MET A 90 6.57 1.70 30.33
N THR A 91 7.64 2.47 30.12
CA THR A 91 8.06 3.56 31.01
C THR A 91 7.55 4.94 30.59
N ALA A 92 6.83 5.03 29.46
CA ALA A 92 6.31 6.30 28.94
C ALA A 92 5.21 6.93 29.82
N GLY A 93 4.52 6.13 30.64
CA GLY A 93 3.48 6.60 31.54
C GLY A 93 2.70 5.44 32.18
N PRO A 94 1.62 5.73 32.93
CA PRO A 94 0.73 4.70 33.45
C PRO A 94 0.17 3.82 32.33
N PRO A 95 -0.08 2.51 32.57
CA PRO A 95 -0.69 1.62 31.58
C PRO A 95 -2.00 2.19 31.02
N GLY A 96 -2.15 2.16 29.69
CA GLY A 96 -3.32 2.69 28.99
C GLY A 96 -3.37 4.23 28.87
N SER A 97 -2.36 4.96 29.33
CA SER A 97 -2.30 6.41 29.13
C SER A 97 -1.99 6.79 27.67
N ALA A 98 -2.40 8.00 27.26
CA ALA A 98 -2.11 8.54 25.94
C ALA A 98 -0.60 8.61 25.62
N ALA A 99 0.25 8.79 26.64
CA ALA A 99 1.70 8.79 26.50
C ALA A 99 2.24 7.41 26.07
N VAL A 100 1.69 6.33 26.65
CA VAL A 100 2.04 4.95 26.28
C VAL A 100 1.58 4.64 24.86
N GLU A 101 0.35 5.04 24.50
CA GLU A 101 -0.18 4.83 23.14
C GLU A 101 0.63 5.60 22.08
N MET A 102 1.00 6.86 22.36
CA MET A 102 1.81 7.66 21.45
C MET A 102 3.23 7.10 21.28
N SER A 103 3.84 6.63 22.38
CA SER A 103 5.14 5.94 22.34
C SER A 103 5.06 4.67 21.51
N ALA A 104 4.03 3.84 21.74
CA ALA A 104 3.80 2.61 20.98
C ALA A 104 3.63 2.89 19.49
N ARG A 105 2.78 3.86 19.13
CA ARG A 105 2.57 4.26 17.73
C ARG A 105 3.87 4.71 17.06
N SER A 106 4.72 5.45 17.78
CA SER A 106 5.99 5.94 17.23
C SER A 106 6.95 4.79 16.91
N TYR A 107 7.18 3.87 17.86
CA TYR A 107 8.10 2.75 17.66
C TYR A 107 7.57 1.71 16.66
N VAL A 108 6.25 1.46 16.66
CA VAL A 108 5.65 0.59 15.65
C VAL A 108 5.76 1.24 14.27
N ALA A 109 5.47 2.53 14.12
CA ALA A 109 5.62 3.22 12.83
C ALA A 109 7.06 3.19 12.31
N GLU A 110 8.05 3.44 13.18
CA GLU A 110 9.47 3.34 12.83
C GLU A 110 9.83 1.94 12.33
N ARG A 111 9.38 0.89 13.04
CA ARG A 111 9.64 -0.49 12.65
C ARG A 111 8.98 -0.85 11.33
N LEU A 112 7.70 -0.52 11.18
CA LEU A 112 6.94 -0.83 9.96
C LEU A 112 7.52 -0.07 8.76
N GLY A 113 8.00 1.17 8.94
CA GLY A 113 8.59 1.98 7.87
C GLY A 113 9.83 1.38 7.18
N LEU A 114 10.39 0.29 7.72
CA LEU A 114 11.46 -0.49 7.08
C LEU A 114 10.94 -1.52 6.05
N GLU A 115 9.63 -1.71 5.98
CA GLU A 115 8.95 -2.69 5.12
C GLU A 115 8.07 -2.01 4.07
N THR A 116 7.88 -2.71 2.96
CA THR A 116 6.96 -2.32 1.89
C THR A 116 5.85 -3.35 1.79
N TYR A 117 4.60 -2.90 1.84
CA TYR A 117 3.40 -3.73 1.78
C TYR A 117 2.67 -3.53 0.46
N GLN A 118 3.36 -3.89 -0.63
CA GLN A 118 2.86 -3.70 -1.99
C GLN A 118 2.56 -5.02 -2.67
N ARG A 119 3.43 -6.03 -2.53
CA ARG A 119 3.19 -7.33 -3.15
C ARG A 119 2.07 -8.06 -2.42
N PRO A 120 1.30 -8.91 -3.12
CA PRO A 120 0.21 -9.65 -2.50
C PRO A 120 0.63 -10.47 -1.27
N ASP A 121 1.79 -11.12 -1.33
CA ASP A 121 2.27 -11.96 -0.23
C ASP A 121 2.71 -11.11 0.97
N ASP A 122 3.36 -9.97 0.72
CA ASP A 122 3.78 -9.02 1.76
C ASP A 122 2.55 -8.45 2.49
N ILE A 123 1.51 -8.05 1.75
CA ILE A 123 0.23 -7.60 2.30
C ILE A 123 -0.41 -8.70 3.17
N GLY A 124 -0.45 -9.93 2.65
CA GLY A 124 -1.03 -11.06 3.36
C GLY A 124 -0.28 -11.39 4.67
N ALA A 125 1.05 -11.33 4.65
CA ALA A 125 1.88 -11.53 5.82
C ALA A 125 1.68 -10.43 6.86
N ALA A 126 1.68 -9.16 6.44
CA ALA A 126 1.51 -8.01 7.30
C ALA A 126 0.14 -7.99 8.00
N LEU A 127 -0.93 -8.28 7.26
CA LEU A 127 -2.27 -8.36 7.82
C LEU A 127 -2.45 -9.58 8.74
N SER A 128 -1.84 -10.72 8.40
CA SER A 128 -1.83 -11.89 9.28
C SER A 128 -1.11 -11.63 10.60
N MET A 129 -0.04 -10.83 10.59
CA MET A 129 0.71 -10.44 11.79
C MET A 129 -0.16 -9.64 12.78
N VAL A 130 -1.17 -8.91 12.30
CA VAL A 130 -2.09 -8.10 13.12
C VAL A 130 -3.49 -8.71 13.24
N GLY A 131 -3.58 -10.03 13.11
CA GLY A 131 -4.81 -10.78 13.39
C GLY A 131 -5.82 -10.84 12.26
N VAL A 132 -5.41 -10.58 11.02
CA VAL A 132 -6.25 -10.73 9.81
C VAL A 132 -5.64 -11.79 8.89
N PRO A 133 -5.63 -13.08 9.29
CA PRO A 133 -5.04 -14.14 8.52
C PRO A 133 -5.87 -14.45 7.26
N LYS A 134 -5.21 -15.00 6.23
CA LYS A 134 -5.86 -15.48 5.00
C LYS A 134 -6.72 -14.43 4.28
N ILE A 135 -6.37 -13.14 4.42
CA ILE A 135 -7.13 -12.02 3.88
C ILE A 135 -7.52 -12.20 2.41
N TRP A 136 -6.62 -12.69 1.56
CA TRP A 136 -6.92 -12.88 0.13
C TRP A 136 -8.06 -13.87 -0.14
N SER A 137 -8.11 -15.00 0.57
CA SER A 137 -9.22 -15.96 0.39
C SER A 137 -10.50 -15.53 1.10
N THR A 138 -10.39 -14.68 2.12
CA THR A 138 -11.56 -14.16 2.84
C THR A 138 -12.23 -13.03 2.05
N ALA A 139 -11.43 -12.09 1.54
CA ALA A 139 -11.86 -10.95 0.74
C ALA A 139 -12.26 -11.36 -0.69
N PHE A 140 -11.57 -12.34 -1.27
CA PHE A 140 -11.79 -12.76 -2.65
C PHE A 140 -12.03 -14.28 -2.72
N PRO A 141 -13.17 -14.78 -2.23
CA PRO A 141 -13.41 -16.22 -2.08
C PRO A 141 -13.41 -16.97 -3.42
N VAL A 142 -13.68 -16.29 -4.53
CA VAL A 142 -13.74 -16.89 -5.88
C VAL A 142 -12.50 -16.57 -6.70
N ASP A 143 -11.96 -15.35 -6.60
CA ASP A 143 -10.98 -14.80 -7.53
C ASP A 143 -9.68 -14.33 -6.88
N ALA A 144 -9.35 -14.82 -5.66
CA ALA A 144 -8.11 -14.47 -4.96
C ALA A 144 -6.86 -14.60 -5.84
N HIS A 145 -6.71 -15.71 -6.57
CA HIS A 145 -5.51 -15.93 -7.39
C HIS A 145 -5.39 -14.92 -8.54
N PRO A 146 -6.41 -14.72 -9.41
CA PRO A 146 -6.41 -13.64 -10.40
C PRO A 146 -6.10 -12.25 -9.82
N ARG A 147 -6.68 -11.89 -8.67
CA ARG A 147 -6.45 -10.58 -8.02
C ARG A 147 -5.01 -10.40 -7.58
N LYS A 148 -4.44 -11.42 -6.93
CA LYS A 148 -3.02 -11.43 -6.54
C LYS A 148 -2.12 -11.30 -7.77
N THR A 149 -2.41 -12.04 -8.83
CA THR A 149 -1.63 -11.97 -10.07
C THR A 149 -1.69 -10.58 -10.70
N ALA A 150 -2.88 -9.99 -10.81
CA ALA A 150 -3.04 -8.63 -11.35
C ALA A 150 -2.26 -7.59 -10.55
N LEU A 151 -2.38 -7.61 -9.22
CA LEU A 151 -1.61 -6.72 -8.36
C LEU A 151 -0.10 -6.98 -8.47
N GLY A 152 0.32 -8.23 -8.55
CA GLY A 152 1.72 -8.61 -8.72
C GLY A 152 2.33 -8.04 -10.01
N VAL A 153 1.60 -8.05 -11.11
CA VAL A 153 2.02 -7.44 -12.38
C VAL A 153 2.19 -5.93 -12.23
N ILE A 154 1.21 -5.25 -11.62
CA ILE A 154 1.26 -3.79 -11.39
C ILE A 154 2.46 -3.41 -10.52
N VAL A 155 2.69 -4.12 -9.42
CA VAL A 155 3.82 -3.86 -8.51
C VAL A 155 5.15 -4.13 -9.20
N SER A 156 5.23 -5.19 -10.01
CA SER A 156 6.44 -5.50 -10.80
C SER A 156 6.74 -4.38 -11.79
N ARG A 157 5.71 -3.85 -12.47
CA ARG A 157 5.83 -2.70 -13.37
C ARG A 157 6.30 -1.45 -12.62
N ARG A 158 5.72 -1.16 -11.45
CA ARG A 158 6.15 -0.04 -10.61
C ARG A 158 7.62 -0.13 -10.21
N ASN A 159 8.07 -1.32 -9.81
CA ASN A 159 9.47 -1.53 -9.45
C ASN A 159 10.40 -1.28 -10.65
N ARG A 160 10.00 -1.68 -11.85
CA ARG A 160 10.76 -1.39 -13.07
C ARG A 160 10.83 0.11 -13.38
N ILE A 161 9.72 0.83 -13.23
CA ILE A 161 9.70 2.30 -13.38
C ILE A 161 10.69 2.97 -12.42
N VAL A 162 10.61 2.62 -11.13
CA VAL A 162 11.39 3.31 -10.08
C VAL A 162 12.86 2.89 -10.07
N HIS A 163 13.17 1.60 -10.26
CA HIS A 163 14.53 1.09 -10.06
C HIS A 163 15.30 0.84 -11.35
N GLN A 164 14.63 0.78 -12.50
CA GLN A 164 15.25 0.41 -13.78
C GLN A 164 14.91 1.42 -14.90
N CYS A 165 14.45 2.62 -14.54
CA CYS A 165 14.03 3.68 -15.48
C CYS A 165 13.01 3.21 -16.51
N ASP A 166 12.26 2.17 -16.18
CA ASP A 166 11.29 1.54 -17.06
C ASP A 166 11.81 0.95 -18.38
N LEU A 167 13.12 0.72 -18.48
CA LEU A 167 13.77 0.24 -19.69
C LEU A 167 13.38 -1.21 -20.01
N ASP A 168 13.17 -1.50 -21.30
CA ASP A 168 13.07 -2.87 -21.79
C ASP A 168 14.42 -3.59 -21.55
N PRO A 169 14.42 -4.76 -20.89
CA PRO A 169 15.65 -5.50 -20.58
C PRO A 169 16.36 -6.07 -21.82
N LEU A 170 15.74 -6.06 -23.00
CA LEU A 170 16.37 -6.53 -24.23
C LEU A 170 17.40 -5.52 -24.77
N PRO A 171 18.50 -5.99 -25.40
CA PRO A 171 19.51 -5.09 -25.98
C PRO A 171 18.90 -4.12 -27.01
N GLY A 172 19.17 -2.82 -26.85
CA GLY A 172 18.58 -1.76 -27.68
C GLY A 172 17.16 -1.36 -27.27
N GLY A 173 16.67 -1.89 -26.14
CA GLY A 173 15.37 -1.60 -25.57
C GLY A 173 15.15 -0.12 -25.27
N THR A 174 13.96 0.37 -25.59
CA THR A 174 13.49 1.69 -25.16
C THR A 174 12.70 1.57 -23.86
N THR A 175 12.28 2.70 -23.29
CA THR A 175 11.31 2.67 -22.19
C THR A 175 10.08 1.88 -22.62
N THR A 176 9.67 0.89 -21.83
CA THR A 176 8.51 0.06 -22.19
C THR A 176 7.27 0.98 -22.31
N PRO A 177 6.45 0.82 -23.37
CA PRO A 177 5.26 1.64 -23.56
C PRO A 177 4.27 1.58 -22.39
N ILE A 178 3.52 2.65 -22.20
CA ILE A 178 2.37 2.72 -21.30
C ILE A 178 1.38 3.74 -21.86
N THR A 179 0.11 3.34 -21.93
CA THR A 179 -0.99 4.20 -22.35
C THR A 179 -1.75 4.75 -21.14
N SER A 180 -2.63 5.72 -21.36
CA SER A 180 -3.55 6.16 -20.29
C SER A 180 -4.47 5.04 -19.82
N SER A 181 -4.87 4.12 -20.72
CA SER A 181 -5.72 2.97 -20.35
C SER A 181 -4.99 2.06 -19.37
N ASP A 182 -3.73 1.71 -19.67
CA ASP A 182 -2.93 0.84 -18.82
C ASP A 182 -2.81 1.40 -17.38
N ALA A 183 -2.63 2.71 -17.24
CA ALA A 183 -2.56 3.38 -15.95
C ALA A 183 -3.93 3.38 -15.24
N LEU A 184 -5.02 3.68 -15.94
CA LEU A 184 -6.38 3.70 -15.37
C LEU A 184 -6.86 2.31 -14.95
N ASP A 185 -6.51 1.28 -15.73
CA ASP A 185 -6.83 -0.11 -15.42
C ASP A 185 -6.06 -0.56 -14.16
N ALA A 186 -4.77 -0.22 -14.07
CA ALA A 186 -3.98 -0.49 -12.87
C ALA A 186 -4.54 0.21 -11.62
N ILE A 187 -4.93 1.50 -11.74
CA ILE A 187 -5.57 2.26 -10.66
C ILE A 187 -6.87 1.57 -10.23
N SER A 188 -7.72 1.18 -11.18
CA SER A 188 -9.02 0.56 -10.90
C SER A 188 -8.87 -0.81 -10.24
N VAL A 189 -7.84 -1.59 -10.62
CA VAL A 189 -7.50 -2.85 -9.95
C VAL A 189 -7.08 -2.60 -8.49
N ILE A 190 -6.21 -1.61 -8.25
CA ILE A 190 -5.76 -1.27 -6.89
C ILE A 190 -6.93 -0.79 -6.03
N GLU A 191 -7.76 0.12 -6.54
CA GLU A 191 -8.93 0.64 -5.84
C GLU A 191 -9.91 -0.48 -5.48
N GLY A 192 -10.22 -1.36 -6.44
CA GLY A 192 -11.10 -2.51 -6.20
C GLY A 192 -10.54 -3.46 -5.15
N ILE A 193 -9.22 -3.68 -5.13
CA ILE A 193 -8.57 -4.50 -4.11
C ILE A 193 -8.71 -3.84 -2.74
N VAL A 194 -8.31 -2.59 -2.59
CA VAL A 194 -8.33 -1.90 -1.28
C VAL A 194 -9.75 -1.78 -0.73
N LYS A 195 -10.73 -1.48 -1.58
CA LYS A 195 -12.14 -1.44 -1.18
C LYS A 195 -12.61 -2.75 -0.58
N GLU A 196 -12.24 -3.87 -1.18
CA GLU A 196 -12.60 -5.17 -0.62
C GLU A 196 -11.81 -5.44 0.66
N LEU A 197 -10.50 -5.17 0.69
CA LEU A 197 -9.69 -5.36 1.92
C LEU A 197 -10.22 -4.56 3.12
N ASP A 198 -10.64 -3.32 2.91
CA ASP A 198 -11.20 -2.44 3.96
C ASP A 198 -12.43 -3.04 4.64
N ALA A 199 -13.28 -3.77 3.89
CA ALA A 199 -14.44 -4.45 4.45
C ALA A 199 -14.09 -5.57 5.44
N HIS A 200 -12.84 -6.02 5.48
CA HIS A 200 -12.37 -7.14 6.33
C HIS A 200 -11.28 -6.72 7.35
N CYS A 201 -10.92 -5.44 7.43
CA CYS A 201 -9.81 -4.94 8.27
C CYS A 201 -10.22 -4.15 9.52
#